data_AF-A0A7J3E2D1-F1
#
_entry.id   AF-A0A7J3E2D1-F1
#
_cell.length_a   1.000
_cell.length_b   1.000
_cell.length_c   1.000
_cell.angle_alpha   90.00
_cell.angle_beta   90.00
_cell.angle_gamma   90.00
#
_symmetry.space_group_name_H-M   'P 1'
#
loop_
_entity.id
_entity.type
_entity.pdbx_description
1 polymer ?
#
loop_
_entity_poly.entity_id
_entity_poly.type
_entity_poly.pdbx_seq_one_letter_code
_entity_poly.pdbx_strand_id
1 'polypeptide(L)' 'NAAVLVNESLEPRGTQIKGPVAREVVERFPAIGKIASMVV' A
#
# COMPACT_ATOMS: atom_id res chain seq x y z
N ASN A 1 14.35 1.72 -1.99
CA ASN A 1 13.64 0.47 -1.61
C ASN A 1 12.75 0.75 -0.42
N ALA A 2 11.48 0.37 -0.48
CA ALA A 2 10.47 0.59 0.57
C ALA A 2 9.58 -0.66 0.71
N ALA A 3 8.99 -0.86 1.88
CA ALA A 3 8.07 -1.95 2.17
C ALA A 3 6.95 -1.46 3.11
N VAL A 4 5.78 -2.08 3.01
CA VAL A 4 4.60 -1.79 3.85
C VAL A 4 4.29 -3.02 4.70
N LEU A 5 4.10 -2.82 6.00
CA LEU A 5 3.75 -3.90 6.91
C LEU A 5 2.26 -4.24 6.77
N VAL A 6 1.97 -5.51 6.49
CA VAL A 6 0.61 -6.04 6.36
C VAL A 6 0.35 -7.14 7.39
N ASN A 7 -0.92 -7.40 7.68
CA ASN A 7 -1.36 -8.57 8.45
C ASN A 7 -1.56 -9.80 7.54
N GLU A 8 -1.98 -10.92 8.13
CA GLU A 8 -2.24 -12.18 7.40
C GLU A 8 -3.37 -12.05 6.36
N SER A 9 -4.29 -11.10 6.58
CA SER A 9 -5.36 -10.75 5.64
C SER A 9 -4.93 -9.75 4.56
N LEU A 10 -3.63 -9.44 4.46
CA LEU A 10 -3.04 -8.48 3.52
C LEU A 10 -3.53 -7.03 3.68
N GLU A 11 -4.05 -6.69 4.86
CA GLU A 11 -4.40 -5.33 5.20
C GLU A 11 -3.20 -4.60 5.81
N PRO A 12 -2.98 -3.32 5.46
CA PRO A 12 -1.90 -2.54 6.03
C PRO A 12 -2.14 -2.29 7.53
N ARG A 13 -1.10 -2.50 8.35
CA ARG A 13 -1.17 -2.16 9.78
C ARG A 13 -1.07 -0.65 10.03
N GLY A 14 -0.52 0.09 9.07
CA GLY A 14 -0.38 1.54 9.14
C GLY A 14 -1.62 2.27 8.61
N THR A 15 -1.73 3.56 8.94
CA THR A 15 -2.83 4.42 8.50
C THR A 15 -2.51 5.25 7.27
N GLN A 16 -1.23 5.45 6.93
CA GLN A 16 -0.79 6.26 5.78
C GLN A 16 0.56 5.79 5.23
N ILE A 17 0.71 5.83 3.90
CA ILE A 17 1.98 5.56 3.20
C ILE A 17 2.58 6.88 2.72
N LYS A 18 3.82 7.15 3.13
CA LYS A 18 4.58 8.33 2.72
C LYS A 18 5.45 7.99 1.52
N GLY A 19 4.89 8.13 0.32
CA GLY A 19 5.61 7.92 -0.94
C GLY A 19 4.70 7.40 -2.05
N PRO A 20 5.24 7.32 -3.28
CA PRO A 20 4.52 6.73 -4.40
C PRO A 20 4.45 5.20 -4.26
N VAL A 21 3.31 4.63 -4.64
CA VAL A 21 3.07 3.19 -4.70
C VAL A 21 2.85 2.79 -6.16
N ALA A 22 3.50 1.72 -6.61
CA ALA A 22 3.34 1.25 -7.99
C ALA A 22 1.90 0.76 -8.26
N ARG A 23 1.37 1.02 -9.45
CA ARG A 23 0.00 0.65 -9.85
C ARG A 23 -0.27 -0.85 -9.72
N GLU A 24 0.69 -1.70 -10.09
CA GLU A 24 0.58 -3.15 -9.99
C GLU A 24 0.40 -3.63 -8.54
N VAL A 25 0.98 -2.89 -7.58
CA VAL A 25 0.83 -3.17 -6.16
C VAL A 25 -0.59 -2.83 -5.70
N VAL A 26 -1.17 -1.74 -6.19
CA VAL A 26 -2.54 -1.36 -5.86
C VAL A 26 -3.55 -2.36 -6.47
N GLU A 27 -3.29 -2.84 -7.68
CA GLU A 27 -4.11 -3.86 -8.34
C GLU A 27 -4.09 -5.20 -7.59
N ARG A 28 -2.92 -5.58 -7.05
CA ARG A 28 -2.77 -6.81 -6.26
C ARG A 28 -3.24 -6.67 -4.81
N PHE A 29 -3.06 -5.50 -4.20
CA PHE A 29 -3.40 -5.22 -2.81
C PHE A 29 -4.27 -3.95 -2.70
N PRO A 30 -5.58 -4.05 -2.96
CA PRO A 30 -6.47 -2.89 -3.02
C PRO A 30 -6.50 -2.05 -1.74
N ALA A 31 -6.28 -2.67 -0.58
CA ALA A 31 -6.23 -1.99 0.72
C ALA A 31 -5.06 -0.99 0.83
N ILE A 32 -3.93 -1.26 0.15
CA ILE A 32 -2.77 -0.37 0.12
C ILE A 32 -3.08 0.91 -0.64
N GLY A 33 -3.81 0.80 -1.76
CA GLY A 33 -4.22 1.97 -2.56
C GLY A 33 -5.06 2.99 -1.79
N LYS A 34 -5.85 2.53 -0.81
CA LYS A 34 -6.71 3.42 0.01
C LYS A 34 -5.91 4.39 0.90
N ILE A 35 -4.70 3.99 1.33
CA ILE A 35 -3.86 4.76 2.24
C ILE A 35 -2.61 5.33 1.55
N ALA A 36 -2.48 5.12 0.23
CA ALA A 36 -1.40 5.63 -0.59
C ALA A 36 -1.68 7.08 -1.02
N SER A 37 -0.72 7.98 -0.78
CA SER A 37 -0.87 9.38 -1.17
C SER A 37 -0.63 9.63 -2.65
N MET A 38 0.16 8.76 -3.31
CA MET A 38 0.47 8.83 -4.73
C MET A 38 0.56 7.41 -5.29
N VAL A 39 -0.01 7.19 -6.46
CA VAL A 39 0.09 5.93 -7.20
C VAL A 39 0.75 6.23 -8.55
N VAL A 40 1.78 5.47 -8.91
CA VAL A 40 2.59 5.63 -10.13
C VAL A 40 2.65 4.36 -10.94
#